data_AF-A0A952NC93-F1
#
_entry.id   AF-A0A952NC93-F1
#
_cell.length_a   1.000
_cell.length_b   1.000
_cell.length_c   1.000
_cell.angle_alpha   90.00
_cell.angle_beta   90.00
_cell.angle_gamma   90.00
#
_symmetry.space_group_name_H-M   'P 1'
#
loop_
_entity.id
_entity.type
_entity.pdbx_description
1 polymer ?
#
loop_
_entity_poly.entity_id
_entity_poly.type
_entity_poly.pdbx_seq_one_letter_code
_entity_poly.pdbx_strand_id
1 'polypeptide(L)'
;MNMGKNLKRLLAERGMSVVLLSKRAQVPAKTIYHWMGGQRPRNVEQIYRICQILGVSIEELFGLAPLTQSQGNLAGKNLLGVDYHAGVFEVILRPIRPANGGQS
;
A
#
# COMPACT_ATOMS: atom_id res chain seq x y z
N MET A 1 -3.25 -2.41 21.18
CA MET A 1 -2.33 -2.36 20.02
C MET A 1 -1.38 -3.53 20.08
N ASN A 2 -1.32 -4.36 19.04
CA ASN A 2 -0.64 -5.67 19.10
C ASN A 2 0.46 -5.84 18.04
N MET A 3 1.30 -4.82 17.90
CA MET A 3 2.40 -4.78 16.94
C MET A 3 3.29 -6.04 17.03
N GLY A 4 3.59 -6.52 18.25
CA GLY A 4 4.44 -7.69 18.43
C GLY A 4 3.88 -8.98 17.83
N LYS A 5 2.58 -9.24 18.00
CA LYS A 5 1.92 -10.40 17.36
C LYS A 5 1.88 -10.26 15.85
N ASN A 6 1.59 -9.06 15.33
CA ASN A 6 1.57 -8.80 13.89
C ASN A 6 2.96 -8.95 13.26
N LEU A 7 3.99 -8.40 13.88
CA LEU A 7 5.36 -8.54 13.39
C LEU A 7 5.78 -10.01 13.34
N LYS A 8 5.42 -10.82 14.35
CA LYS A 8 5.69 -12.26 14.34
C LYS A 8 4.97 -12.96 13.18
N ARG A 9 3.69 -12.63 12.95
CA ARG A 9 2.89 -13.16 11.83
C ARG A 9 3.51 -12.78 10.48
N LEU A 10 3.81 -11.50 10.26
CA LEU A 10 4.37 -10.97 9.00
C LEU A 10 5.73 -11.61 8.66
N LEU A 11 6.57 -11.85 9.67
CA LEU A 11 7.84 -12.54 9.53
C LEU A 11 7.64 -14.02 9.13
N ALA A 12 6.70 -14.71 9.76
CA ALA A 12 6.39 -16.11 9.44
C ALA A 12 5.85 -16.27 8.01
N GLU A 13 4.90 -15.42 7.60
CA GLU A 13 4.33 -15.41 6.24
C GLU A 13 5.40 -15.19 5.15
N ARG A 14 6.46 -14.45 5.47
CA ARG A 14 7.56 -14.12 4.54
C ARG A 14 8.77 -15.03 4.69
N GLY A 15 8.73 -16.04 5.56
CA GLY A 15 9.89 -16.88 5.87
C GLY A 15 11.11 -16.09 6.37
N MET A 16 10.90 -14.94 6.99
CA MET A 16 11.96 -14.01 7.39
C MET A 16 12.27 -14.16 8.89
N SER A 17 13.56 -14.23 9.24
CA SER A 17 13.99 -14.21 10.65
C SER A 17 14.17 -12.79 11.18
N VAL A 18 14.08 -12.62 12.50
CA VAL A 18 14.37 -11.33 13.17
C VAL A 18 15.80 -10.87 12.90
N VAL A 19 16.76 -11.80 12.81
CA VAL A 19 18.16 -11.48 12.51
C VAL A 19 18.30 -10.91 11.10
N LEU A 20 17.61 -11.49 10.12
CA LEU A 20 17.62 -10.99 8.75
C LEU A 20 16.95 -9.62 8.65
N LEU A 21 15.79 -9.44 9.28
CA LEU A 21 15.10 -8.15 9.35
C LEU A 21 15.98 -7.09 10.02
N SER A 22 16.63 -7.42 11.13
CA SER A 22 17.53 -6.52 11.86
C SER A 22 18.65 -5.98 10.96
N LYS A 23 19.30 -6.86 10.20
CA LYS A 23 20.37 -6.48 9.27
C LYS A 23 19.85 -5.58 8.15
N ARG A 24 18.71 -5.93 7.54
CA ARG A 24 18.13 -5.18 6.41
C ARG A 24 17.57 -3.81 6.81
N ALA A 25 16.84 -3.75 7.91
CA ALA A 25 16.23 -2.51 8.40
C ALA A 25 17.22 -1.64 9.20
N GLN A 26 18.43 -2.15 9.50
CA GLN A 26 19.41 -1.51 10.39
C GLN A 26 18.80 -1.13 11.75
N VAL A 27 17.99 -2.04 12.31
CA VAL A 27 17.40 -1.93 13.64
C VAL A 27 17.98 -3.05 14.49
N PRO A 28 18.54 -2.77 15.68
CA PRO A 28 19.11 -3.83 16.51
C PRO A 28 18.09 -4.93 16.82
N ALA A 29 18.49 -6.20 16.67
CA ALA A 29 17.60 -7.34 16.91
C ALA A 29 16.97 -7.29 18.31
N LYS A 30 17.73 -6.86 19.34
CA LYS A 30 17.23 -6.64 20.69
C LYS A 30 16.05 -5.66 20.73
N THR A 31 16.13 -4.56 20.00
CA THR A 31 15.05 -3.57 19.87
C THR A 31 13.81 -4.22 19.24
N ILE A 32 13.99 -5.02 18.19
CA ILE A 32 12.88 -5.74 17.55
C ILE A 32 12.23 -6.73 18.53
N TYR A 33 13.02 -7.52 19.27
CA TYR A 33 12.51 -8.44 20.29
C TYR A 33 11.78 -7.72 21.42
N HIS A 34 12.27 -6.57 21.86
CA HIS A 34 11.59 -5.74 22.85
C HIS A 34 10.21 -5.27 22.35
N TRP A 35 10.12 -4.85 21.08
CA TRP A 35 8.82 -4.49 20.47
C TRP A 35 7.90 -5.69 20.34
N MET A 36 8.44 -6.86 19.99
CA MET A 36 7.68 -8.12 20.00
C MET A 36 7.17 -8.49 21.40
N GLY A 37 7.92 -8.14 22.45
CA GLY A 37 7.54 -8.28 23.85
C GLY A 37 6.56 -7.21 24.36
N GLY A 38 6.14 -6.27 23.50
CA GLY A 38 5.16 -5.24 23.85
C GLY A 38 5.73 -3.89 24.26
N GLN A 39 7.06 -3.72 24.24
CA GLN A 39 7.64 -2.39 24.43
C GLN A 39 7.20 -1.48 23.28
N ARG A 40 6.69 -0.29 23.61
CA ARG A 40 6.30 0.69 22.58
C ARG A 40 7.53 1.23 21.83
N PRO A 41 7.52 1.25 20.49
CA PRO A 41 8.54 1.93 19.70
C PRO A 41 8.54 3.44 19.99
N ARG A 42 9.73 4.03 20.11
CA ARG A 42 9.91 5.49 20.27
C ARG A 42 10.54 6.17 19.06
N ASN A 43 11.07 5.37 18.13
CA ASN A 43 11.77 5.86 16.95
C ASN A 43 10.96 5.50 15.70
N VAL A 44 10.28 6.50 15.13
CA VAL A 44 9.41 6.33 13.96
C VAL A 44 10.21 5.94 12.72
N GLU A 45 11.43 6.44 12.55
CA GLU A 45 12.32 6.10 11.42
C GLU A 45 12.66 4.61 11.39
N GLN A 46 12.89 3.99 12.55
CA GLN A 46 13.12 2.55 12.63
C GLN A 46 11.87 1.73 12.28
N ILE A 47 10.68 2.21 12.65
CA ILE A 47 9.41 1.59 12.28
C ILE A 47 9.27 1.63 10.76
N TYR A 48 9.50 2.81 10.16
CA TYR A 48 9.36 3.01 8.72
C TYR A 48 10.29 2.10 7.92
N ARG A 49 11.57 1.98 8.33
CA ARG A 49 12.51 1.04 7.69
C ARG A 49 12.06 -0.41 7.78
N ILE A 50 11.50 -0.84 8.91
CA ILE A 50 10.92 -2.19 9.02
C ILE A 50 9.73 -2.35 8.06
N CYS A 51 8.83 -1.38 8.00
CA CYS A 51 7.69 -1.38 7.08
C CYS A 51 8.14 -1.50 5.62
N GLN A 52 9.17 -0.75 5.21
CA GLN A 52 9.75 -0.84 3.86
C GLN A 52 10.30 -2.23 3.53
N ILE A 53 11.05 -2.84 4.46
CA ILE A 53 11.61 -4.20 4.25
C ILE A 53 10.51 -5.26 4.19
N LEU A 54 9.42 -5.08 4.93
CA LEU A 54 8.29 -6.01 4.95
C LEU A 54 7.27 -5.74 3.85
N GLY A 55 7.32 -4.58 3.19
CA GLY A 55 6.35 -4.16 2.17
C GLY A 55 4.94 -3.96 2.74
N VAL A 56 4.84 -3.43 3.97
CA VAL A 56 3.56 -3.19 4.66
C VAL A 56 3.43 -1.74 5.07
N SER A 57 2.20 -1.29 5.30
CA SER A 57 1.96 0.03 5.88
C SER A 57 2.19 0.03 7.40
N ILE A 58 2.35 1.21 8.00
CA ILE A 58 2.47 1.34 9.46
C ILE A 58 1.18 0.86 10.13
N GLU A 59 0.02 1.20 9.56
CA GLU A 59 -1.29 0.78 10.05
C GLU A 59 -1.38 -0.74 10.12
N GLU A 60 -0.99 -1.45 9.06
CA GLU A 60 -0.97 -2.91 9.01
C GLU A 60 -0.04 -3.50 10.08
N LEU A 61 1.17 -2.93 10.23
CA LEU A 61 2.13 -3.35 11.26
C LEU A 61 1.53 -3.21 12.67
N PHE A 62 0.82 -2.13 12.95
CA PHE A 62 0.16 -1.91 14.25
C PHE A 62 -1.19 -2.62 14.40
N GLY A 63 -1.70 -3.23 13.32
CA GLY A 63 -3.01 -3.90 13.28
C GLY A 63 -4.16 -2.90 13.37
N LEU A 64 -3.93 -1.68 12.92
CA LEU A 64 -5.00 -0.72 12.70
C LEU A 64 -5.68 -1.14 11.40
N ALA A 65 -7.01 -1.21 11.41
CA ALA A 65 -7.74 -1.31 10.15
C ALA A 65 -7.28 -0.13 9.27
N PRO A 66 -7.14 -0.34 7.94
CA PRO A 66 -7.08 0.81 7.04
C PRO A 66 -8.23 1.72 7.44
N LEU A 67 -8.01 3.03 7.53
CA LEU A 67 -9.14 3.95 7.53
C LEU A 67 -9.94 3.56 6.31
N THR A 68 -11.06 2.86 6.50
CA THR A 68 -11.96 2.53 5.42
C THR A 68 -12.21 3.89 4.80
N GLN A 69 -11.66 4.13 3.60
CA GLN A 69 -12.21 5.20 2.80
C GLN A 69 -13.66 4.77 2.69
N SER A 70 -14.53 5.46 3.42
CA SER A 70 -15.96 5.39 3.19
C SER A 70 -16.09 5.41 1.68
N GLN A 71 -16.68 4.35 1.14
CA GLN A 71 -16.84 4.17 -0.28
C GLN A 71 -17.24 5.52 -0.88
N GLY A 72 -16.41 5.99 -1.79
CA GLY A 72 -16.45 7.37 -2.24
C GLY A 72 -17.83 7.75 -2.75
N ASN A 73 -18.40 8.79 -2.18
CA ASN A 73 -18.80 9.92 -3.00
C ASN A 73 -17.54 10.77 -3.24
N LEU A 74 -16.59 10.23 -4.00
CA LEU A 74 -15.53 11.01 -4.64
C LEU A 74 -16.01 11.40 -6.04
N ALA A 75 -17.23 11.95 -6.10
CA ALA A 75 -17.56 12.89 -7.16
C ALA A 75 -16.75 14.16 -6.86
N GLY A 76 -15.64 14.35 -7.58
CA GLY A 76 -15.08 15.70 -7.75
C GLY A 76 -13.86 16.09 -6.93
N LYS A 77 -12.84 15.22 -6.78
CA LYS A 77 -11.49 15.74 -6.47
C LYS A 77 -10.41 15.07 -7.32
N ASN A 78 -10.17 15.70 -8.48
CA ASN A 78 -9.03 15.47 -9.35
C ASN A 78 -7.71 15.68 -8.58
N LEU A 79 -6.93 14.61 -8.37
CA LEU A 79 -5.59 14.71 -7.79
C LEU A 79 -4.53 15.17 -8.81
N LEU A 80 -4.90 15.34 -10.09
CA LEU A 80 -3.99 15.68 -11.19
C LEU A 80 -4.36 16.95 -11.97
N GLY A 81 -5.36 17.72 -11.52
CA GLY A 81 -5.72 18.98 -12.18
C GLY A 81 -6.16 18.85 -13.64
N VAL A 82 -6.49 17.64 -14.09
CA VAL A 82 -7.12 17.39 -15.39
C VAL A 82 -8.48 16.78 -15.08
N ASP A 83 -9.54 17.51 -15.42
CA ASP A 83 -10.91 17.03 -15.32
C ASP A 83 -11.11 15.87 -16.31
N TYR A 84 -10.86 14.65 -15.86
CA TYR A 84 -11.37 13.49 -16.56
C TYR A 84 -12.87 13.47 -16.31
N HIS A 85 -13.64 13.79 -17.34
CA HIS A 85 -15.10 13.66 -17.35
C HIS A 85 -15.49 12.20 -17.06
N ALA A 86 -15.56 11.82 -15.80
CA ALA A 86 -16.05 10.53 -15.35
C ALA A 86 -17.57 10.64 -15.20
N GLY A 87 -18.29 10.40 -16.31
CA GLY A 87 -19.73 10.23 -16.36
C GLY A 87 -20.09 8.89 -17.01
N VAL A 88 -21.34 8.47 -16.87
CA VAL A 88 -21.87 7.34 -17.66
C VAL A 88 -22.16 7.86 -19.07
N PHE A 89 -21.45 7.34 -20.06
CA PHE A 89 -21.66 7.71 -21.47
C PHE A 89 -22.30 6.55 -22.23
N GLU A 90 -23.27 6.87 -23.07
CA GLU A 90 -23.73 5.97 -24.12
C GLU A 90 -22.84 6.17 -25.36
N VAL A 91 -22.19 5.11 -25.81
CA VAL A 91 -21.35 5.12 -27.01
C VAL A 91 -22.03 4.31 -28.11
N ILE A 92 -22.43 4.97 -29.19
CA ILE A 92 -23.01 4.31 -30.37
C ILE A 92 -21.97 4.31 -31.50
N LEU A 93 -21.41 3.14 -31.80
CA LEU A 93 -20.50 2.96 -32.92
C LEU A 93 -21.31 2.75 -34.22
N ARG A 94 -20.94 3.48 -35.28
CA ARG A 94 -21.46 3.25 -36.64
C ARG A 94 -20.32 2.86 -37.57
N PRO A 95 -20.49 1.83 -38.41
CA PRO A 95 -19.48 1.45 -39.38
C PRO A 95 -19.30 2.56 -40.41
N ILE A 96 -18.06 2.97 -40.62
CA ILE A 96 -17.68 3.83 -41.73
C ILE A 96 -17.51 2.97 -42.98
N ARG A 97 -18.11 3.38 -44.10
CA ARG A 97 -17.67 2.85 -45.41
C ARG A 97 -16.29 3.44 -45.67
N PRO A 98 -15.24 2.63 -45.90
CA PRO A 98 -13.97 3.17 -46.34
C PRO A 98 -14.20 3.89 -47.66
N ALA A 99 -13.70 5.13 -47.76
CA ALA A 99 -13.68 5.84 -49.02
C ALA A 99 -12.77 5.05 -49.97
N ASN A 100 -13.37 4.37 -50.95
CA ASN A 100 -12.61 3.73 -52.02
C ASN A 100 -11.74 4.80 -52.69
N GLY A 101 -10.43 4.69 -52.51
CA GLY A 101 -9.45 5.46 -53.25
C GLY A 101 -9.57 5.13 -54.73
N GLY A 102 -10.22 6.01 -55.48
CA GLY A 102 -10.14 6.04 -56.94
C GLY A 102 -8.89 6.81 -57.35
N GLN A 103 -7.78 6.11 -57.54
CA GLN A 103 -6.71 6.52 -58.44
C GLN A 103 -6.66 5.52 -59.60
N SER A 104 -7.16 5.94 -60.75
CA SER A 104 -6.64 5.73 -62.12
C SER A 104 -7.74 6.09 -63.11
#